data_AF-A0A2Y9SFA4-F1
#
_entry.id   AF-A0A2Y9SFA4-F1
#
_cell.length_a   1.000
_cell.length_b   1.000
_cell.length_c   1.000
_cell.angle_alpha   90.00
_cell.angle_beta   90.00
_cell.angle_gamma   90.00
#
_symmetry.space_group_name_H-M   'P 1'
#
loop_
_entity.id
_entity.type
_entity.pdbx_description
1 polymer ?
#
loop_
_entity_poly.entity_id
_entity_poly.type
_entity_poly.pdbx_seq_one_letter_code
_entity_poly.pdbx_strand_id
1 'polypeptide(L)'
;MERARKVIPTSQHTETPVYLGATAGMRLLRMENEQLADKILAAVANSISSYPFDFQGARIITGQEEGAYGWITINYLLGRFTQKLSWFNLKPSEGDTQETYGALDLGGASTQITFVPRNETTESSNNTLRFRLYGKNYDVYTHSFLCYGKDQALLQKLSKDLQGTNGTIRDPCFHSGYRRKMNMSDLYEAPCTRRFEATFPFLPFAEVEIRGTGNYRQCRRSILQLLNTSYCPYSSCSFNGIFLPPLQGNFGAFSAFYYVMEFLNLTSEEQSAHKKMINTLEKFCSRPWEELQMYFGEVKEKYLSEYCFSGTYILALLLNGYHFTAESWKNIHFMGKVRSTSVGWTLGYMLNLTNMIPSEEPLSTPLSHSTYVFLMVLFSLMLVIVVIIGIFIFHKPSYFWKDMV
;
A
#
# COMPACT_ATOMS: atom_id res chain seq x y z
N MET A 1 3.95 -20.22 -12.91
CA MET A 1 3.84 -21.54 -12.24
C MET A 1 5.10 -22.40 -12.44
N GLU A 2 5.59 -22.64 -13.66
CA GLU A 2 6.84 -23.40 -13.88
C GLU A 2 8.05 -22.90 -13.08
N ARG A 3 8.27 -21.59 -12.99
CA ARG A 3 9.34 -21.03 -12.16
C ARG A 3 9.19 -21.41 -10.68
N ALA A 4 7.98 -21.37 -10.14
CA ALA A 4 7.72 -21.77 -8.76
C ALA A 4 8.04 -23.25 -8.55
N ARG A 5 7.64 -24.11 -9.49
CA ARG A 5 7.94 -25.56 -9.48
C ARG A 5 9.43 -25.87 -9.47
N LYS A 6 10.24 -25.03 -10.14
CA LYS A 6 11.71 -25.17 -10.18
C LYS A 6 12.41 -24.63 -8.93
N VAL A 7 11.85 -23.63 -8.27
CA VAL A 7 12.47 -22.95 -7.13
C VAL A 7 12.13 -23.61 -5.80
N ILE A 8 10.90 -24.08 -5.63
CA ILE A 8 10.45 -24.76 -4.42
C ILE A 8 10.96 -26.22 -4.48
N PRO A 9 11.56 -26.77 -3.40
CA PRO A 9 11.96 -28.17 -3.35
C PRO A 9 10.79 -29.12 -3.62
N THR A 10 11.01 -30.17 -4.42
CA THR A 10 9.97 -31.13 -4.82
C THR A 10 9.23 -31.75 -3.61
N SER A 11 9.94 -32.02 -2.52
CA SER A 11 9.35 -32.57 -1.29
C SER A 11 8.38 -31.62 -0.59
N GLN A 12 8.42 -30.32 -0.89
CA GLN A 12 7.55 -29.31 -0.29
C GLN A 12 6.40 -28.90 -1.22
N HIS A 13 6.34 -29.41 -2.44
CA HIS A 13 5.33 -28.98 -3.44
C HIS A 13 3.91 -29.18 -2.91
N THR A 14 3.58 -30.39 -2.45
CA THR A 14 2.22 -30.74 -1.98
C THR A 14 1.78 -30.02 -0.71
N GLU A 15 2.71 -29.44 0.05
CA GLU A 15 2.43 -28.70 1.28
C GLU A 15 2.47 -27.18 1.08
N THR A 16 2.91 -26.71 -0.10
CA THR A 16 3.02 -25.28 -0.37
C THR A 16 1.68 -24.73 -0.84
N PRO A 17 1.00 -23.87 -0.06
CA PRO A 17 -0.29 -23.35 -0.45
C PRO A 17 -0.16 -22.30 -1.56
N VAL A 18 -1.08 -22.32 -2.51
CA VAL A 18 -1.16 -21.36 -3.61
C VAL A 18 -2.53 -20.74 -3.64
N TYR A 19 -2.55 -19.41 -3.65
CA TYR A 19 -3.76 -18.61 -3.72
C TYR A 19 -3.70 -17.65 -4.90
N LEU A 20 -4.87 -17.31 -5.44
CA LEU A 20 -5.00 -16.20 -6.39
C LEU A 20 -6.04 -15.19 -5.91
N GLY A 21 -5.61 -13.96 -5.71
CA GLY A 21 -6.46 -12.80 -5.47
C GLY A 21 -6.44 -11.88 -6.68
N ALA A 22 -7.59 -11.69 -7.33
CA ALA A 22 -7.75 -10.68 -8.38
C ALA A 22 -8.32 -9.38 -7.79
N THR A 23 -7.93 -8.23 -8.32
CA THR A 23 -8.26 -6.91 -7.76
C THR A 23 -9.19 -6.10 -8.66
N ALA A 24 -9.00 -4.77 -8.74
CA ALA A 24 -9.90 -3.83 -9.41
C ALA A 24 -10.24 -4.18 -10.87
N GLY A 25 -9.30 -4.72 -11.66
CA GLY A 25 -9.59 -5.10 -13.05
C GLY A 25 -10.70 -6.16 -13.14
N MET A 26 -10.64 -7.20 -12.31
CA MET A 26 -11.71 -8.20 -12.23
C MET A 26 -12.97 -7.68 -11.54
N ARG A 27 -12.85 -6.69 -10.63
CA ARG A 27 -14.02 -5.98 -10.09
C ARG A 27 -14.79 -5.26 -11.19
N LEU A 28 -14.09 -4.53 -12.07
CA LEU A 28 -14.67 -3.86 -13.23
C LEU A 28 -15.31 -4.87 -14.20
N LEU A 29 -14.60 -5.94 -14.54
CA LEU A 29 -15.15 -6.99 -15.40
C LEU A 29 -16.41 -7.61 -14.81
N ARG A 30 -16.42 -7.94 -13.51
CA ARG A 30 -17.60 -8.54 -12.86
C ARG A 30 -18.81 -7.61 -12.85
N MET A 31 -18.59 -6.29 -12.72
CA MET A 31 -19.67 -5.30 -12.83
C MET A 31 -20.27 -5.24 -14.25
N GLU A 32 -19.50 -5.60 -15.27
CA GLU A 32 -19.93 -5.59 -16.66
C GLU A 32 -20.51 -6.94 -17.11
N ASN A 33 -19.84 -8.03 -16.75
CA ASN A 33 -20.20 -9.38 -17.12
C ASN A 33 -19.71 -10.36 -16.05
N GLU A 34 -20.58 -10.63 -15.08
CA GLU A 34 -20.32 -11.55 -13.98
C GLU A 34 -19.97 -12.96 -14.46
N GLN A 35 -20.69 -13.49 -15.45
CA GLN A 35 -20.43 -14.83 -16.01
C GLN A 35 -19.05 -14.92 -16.67
N LEU A 36 -18.60 -13.87 -17.35
CA LEU A 36 -17.26 -13.83 -17.94
C LEU A 36 -16.19 -13.77 -16.86
N ALA A 37 -16.40 -12.96 -15.81
CA ALA A 37 -15.49 -12.93 -14.66
C ALA A 37 -15.35 -14.31 -14.01
N ASP A 38 -16.46 -15.01 -13.79
CA ASP A 38 -16.47 -16.37 -13.22
C ASP A 38 -15.80 -17.39 -14.13
N LYS A 39 -16.04 -17.34 -15.45
CA LYS A 39 -15.37 -18.19 -16.43
C LYS A 39 -13.85 -17.98 -16.41
N ILE A 40 -13.38 -16.75 -16.31
CA ILE A 40 -11.94 -16.44 -16.20
C ILE A 40 -11.38 -16.99 -14.89
N LEU A 41 -12.04 -16.78 -13.76
CA LEU A 41 -11.59 -17.32 -12.47
C LEU A 41 -11.54 -18.86 -12.51
N ALA A 42 -12.54 -19.52 -13.08
CA ALA A 42 -12.57 -20.97 -13.23
C ALA A 42 -11.44 -21.48 -14.14
N ALA A 43 -11.19 -20.81 -15.27
CA ALA A 43 -10.09 -21.16 -16.17
C ALA A 43 -8.71 -21.03 -15.49
N VAL A 44 -8.52 -19.96 -14.71
CA VAL A 44 -7.30 -19.75 -13.94
C VAL A 44 -7.16 -20.76 -12.81
N ALA A 45 -8.24 -21.05 -12.09
CA ALA A 45 -8.28 -22.07 -11.04
C ALA A 45 -7.89 -23.46 -11.60
N ASN A 46 -8.48 -23.86 -12.72
CA ASN A 46 -8.15 -25.11 -13.40
C ASN A 46 -6.67 -25.17 -13.79
N SER A 47 -6.14 -24.07 -14.35
CA SER A 47 -4.73 -23.97 -14.74
C SER A 47 -3.77 -24.05 -13.55
N ILE A 48 -4.09 -23.44 -12.41
CA ILE A 48 -3.25 -23.51 -11.21
C ILE A 48 -3.35 -24.89 -10.56
N SER A 49 -4.54 -25.49 -10.53
CA SER A 49 -4.79 -26.81 -9.94
C SER A 49 -4.06 -27.95 -10.64
N SER A 50 -3.60 -27.76 -11.89
CA SER A 50 -2.80 -28.77 -12.60
C SER A 50 -1.33 -28.83 -12.16
N TYR A 51 -0.88 -27.91 -11.30
CA TYR A 51 0.48 -27.91 -10.75
C TYR A 51 0.53 -28.66 -9.41
N PRO A 52 1.70 -29.18 -8.99
CA PRO A 52 1.82 -30.05 -7.81
C PRO A 52 1.74 -29.29 -6.47
N PHE A 53 1.00 -28.19 -6.40
CA PHE A 53 0.88 -27.36 -5.20
C PHE A 53 -0.48 -27.53 -4.53
N ASP A 54 -0.56 -27.15 -3.27
CA ASP A 54 -1.82 -27.11 -2.54
C ASP A 54 -2.64 -25.87 -2.95
N PHE A 55 -3.49 -26.02 -3.97
CA PHE A 55 -4.28 -24.90 -4.47
C PHE A 55 -5.49 -24.63 -3.58
N GLN A 56 -5.49 -23.45 -2.96
CA GLN A 56 -6.47 -23.04 -1.95
C GLN A 56 -7.60 -22.17 -2.51
N GLY A 57 -7.51 -21.75 -3.78
CA GLY A 57 -8.59 -21.08 -4.49
C GLY A 57 -8.20 -19.78 -5.20
N ALA A 58 -9.11 -19.34 -6.08
CA ALA A 58 -9.02 -18.10 -6.83
C ALA A 58 -10.27 -17.25 -6.56
N ARG A 59 -10.10 -15.99 -6.17
CA ARG A 59 -11.22 -15.08 -5.89
C ARG A 59 -10.89 -13.63 -6.25
N ILE A 60 -11.94 -12.82 -6.37
CA ILE A 60 -11.81 -11.36 -6.45
C ILE A 60 -11.83 -10.82 -5.02
N ILE A 61 -10.75 -10.16 -4.60
CA ILE A 61 -10.67 -9.54 -3.27
C ILE A 61 -11.40 -8.20 -3.28
N THR A 62 -11.98 -7.83 -2.14
CA THR A 62 -12.63 -6.53 -1.97
C THR A 62 -11.59 -5.40 -1.96
N GLY A 63 -12.04 -4.17 -2.21
CA GLY A 63 -11.15 -3.01 -2.12
C GLY A 63 -10.60 -2.78 -0.71
N GLN A 64 -11.39 -3.11 0.33
CA GLN A 64 -10.98 -2.99 1.73
C GLN A 64 -9.96 -4.06 2.11
N GLU A 65 -10.13 -5.29 1.63
CA GLU A 65 -9.13 -6.35 1.78
C GLU A 65 -7.81 -5.94 1.14
N GLU A 66 -7.83 -5.47 -0.11
CA GLU A 66 -6.63 -5.01 -0.83
C GLU A 66 -5.87 -3.92 -0.04
N GLY A 67 -6.59 -2.92 0.47
CA GLY A 67 -6.00 -1.85 1.30
C GLY A 67 -5.46 -2.35 2.64
N ALA A 68 -6.24 -3.13 3.38
CA ALA A 68 -5.87 -3.66 4.69
C ALA A 68 -4.67 -4.61 4.61
N TYR A 69 -4.63 -5.51 3.63
CA TYR A 69 -3.49 -6.42 3.46
C TYR A 69 -2.21 -5.68 3.03
N GLY A 70 -2.32 -4.58 2.27
CA GLY A 70 -1.20 -3.68 2.01
C GLY A 70 -0.67 -3.03 3.28
N TRP A 71 -1.57 -2.55 4.15
CA TRP A 71 -1.23 -1.99 5.46
C TRP A 71 -0.60 -3.01 6.41
N ILE A 72 -1.10 -4.25 6.44
CA ILE A 72 -0.50 -5.35 7.20
C ILE A 72 0.92 -5.62 6.69
N THR A 73 1.11 -5.68 5.37
CA THR A 73 2.42 -5.99 4.75
C THR A 73 3.48 -4.99 5.16
N ILE A 74 3.22 -3.69 5.00
CA ILE A 74 4.22 -2.66 5.31
C ILE A 74 4.57 -2.66 6.80
N ASN A 75 3.57 -2.76 7.68
CA ASN A 75 3.79 -2.73 9.12
C ASN A 75 4.49 -4.00 9.62
N TYR A 76 4.18 -5.16 9.02
CA TYR A 76 4.89 -6.40 9.29
C TYR A 76 6.37 -6.31 8.88
N LEU A 77 6.65 -5.85 7.65
CA LEU A 77 8.02 -5.73 7.14
C LEU A 77 8.86 -4.69 7.92
N LEU A 78 8.21 -3.62 8.41
CA LEU A 78 8.84 -2.61 9.27
C LEU A 78 8.93 -3.04 10.75
N GLY A 79 8.31 -4.15 11.14
CA GLY A 79 8.31 -4.64 12.52
C GLY A 79 7.50 -3.77 13.50
N ARG A 80 6.43 -3.13 13.01
CA ARG A 80 5.59 -2.19 13.79
C ARG A 80 4.56 -2.87 14.70
N PHE A 81 4.32 -4.17 14.51
CA PHE A 81 3.34 -4.91 15.31
C PHE A 81 3.88 -5.49 16.62
N THR A 82 5.20 -5.58 16.79
CA THR A 82 5.82 -6.19 17.98
C THR A 82 6.45 -5.13 18.87
N GLN A 83 6.14 -5.14 20.16
CA GLN A 83 6.87 -4.31 21.14
C GLN A 83 8.25 -4.94 21.42
N LYS A 84 9.32 -4.13 21.40
CA LYS A 84 10.61 -4.59 21.92
C LYS A 84 10.56 -4.49 23.44
N LEU A 85 10.21 -5.59 24.12
CA LEU A 85 10.36 -5.70 25.57
C LEU A 85 11.86 -5.58 25.92
N SER A 86 12.28 -4.40 26.39
CA SER A 86 13.57 -4.23 27.04
C SER A 86 13.44 -4.70 28.49
N TRP A 87 14.37 -5.54 28.95
CA TRP A 87 14.38 -6.13 30.30
C TRP A 87 14.41 -5.11 31.44
N PHE A 88 14.75 -3.84 31.16
CA PHE A 88 14.67 -2.73 32.11
C PHE A 88 13.25 -2.12 32.24
N ASN A 89 12.34 -2.42 31.32
CA ASN A 89 11.00 -1.83 31.25
C ASN A 89 9.94 -2.85 31.69
N LEU A 90 9.89 -3.14 32.99
CA LEU A 90 8.84 -3.97 33.64
C LEU A 90 7.42 -3.36 33.60
N LYS A 91 7.29 -2.15 33.04
CA LYS A 91 6.02 -1.57 32.59
C LYS A 91 6.23 -1.05 31.17
N PRO A 92 5.46 -1.53 30.16
CA PRO A 92 5.26 -0.73 28.96
C PRO A 92 4.69 0.61 29.44
N SER A 93 5.39 1.72 29.19
CA SER A 93 4.76 3.02 29.41
C SER A 93 3.55 3.08 28.47
N GLU A 94 2.41 3.58 28.96
CA GLU A 94 1.15 3.70 28.20
C GLU A 94 1.28 4.53 26.90
N GLY A 95 2.45 5.12 26.62
CA GLY A 95 2.77 5.84 25.40
C GLY A 95 3.74 5.13 24.42
N ASP A 96 4.26 3.94 24.71
CA ASP A 96 5.29 3.28 23.87
C ASP A 96 4.71 2.42 22.73
N THR A 97 3.45 2.66 22.36
CA THR A 97 2.89 1.98 21.17
C THR A 97 3.53 2.57 19.92
N GLN A 98 4.34 1.78 19.22
CA GLN A 98 4.87 2.19 17.93
C GLN A 98 3.72 2.56 16.99
N GLU A 99 3.73 3.80 16.50
CA GLU A 99 2.79 4.24 15.47
C GLU A 99 2.99 3.38 14.20
N THR A 100 1.90 2.81 13.70
CA THR A 100 1.89 2.07 12.43
C THR A 100 1.98 3.03 11.26
N TYR A 101 2.62 2.60 10.18
CA TYR A 101 2.59 3.32 8.92
C TYR A 101 1.19 3.19 8.30
N GLY A 102 0.69 4.27 7.70
CA GLY A 102 -0.35 4.21 6.69
C GLY A 102 0.16 3.57 5.39
N ALA A 103 -0.77 3.11 4.55
CA ALA A 103 -0.51 2.48 3.26
C ALA A 103 -1.25 3.24 2.16
N LEU A 104 -0.51 3.60 1.10
CA LEU A 104 -1.02 4.20 -0.12
C LEU A 104 -0.68 3.27 -1.28
N ASP A 105 -1.71 2.69 -1.91
CA ASP A 105 -1.55 1.81 -3.07
C ASP A 105 -2.14 2.46 -4.31
N LEU A 106 -1.44 2.37 -5.43
CA LEU A 106 -1.92 2.83 -6.73
C LEU A 106 -1.69 1.73 -7.77
N GLY A 107 -2.81 1.20 -8.26
CA GLY A 107 -2.84 0.28 -9.40
C GLY A 107 -3.30 0.97 -10.68
N GLY A 108 -3.56 0.15 -11.70
CA GLY A 108 -4.13 0.61 -12.97
C GLY A 108 -5.61 0.98 -12.88
N ALA A 109 -6.39 0.25 -12.07
CA ALA A 109 -7.85 0.40 -12.00
C ALA A 109 -8.41 0.92 -10.66
N SER A 110 -7.64 0.90 -9.58
CA SER A 110 -8.02 1.53 -8.30
C SER A 110 -6.82 2.13 -7.58
N THR A 111 -7.11 2.92 -6.55
CA THR A 111 -6.14 3.36 -5.54
C THR A 111 -6.73 3.19 -4.15
N GLN A 112 -5.88 2.96 -3.16
CA GLN A 112 -6.25 2.69 -1.78
C GLN A 112 -5.49 3.61 -0.84
N ILE A 113 -6.16 4.00 0.25
CA ILE A 113 -5.57 4.67 1.40
C ILE A 113 -6.04 3.93 2.65
N THR A 114 -5.09 3.53 3.50
CA THR A 114 -5.36 2.74 4.70
C THR A 114 -4.47 3.18 5.86
N PHE A 115 -5.03 3.55 7.01
CA PHE A 115 -4.26 3.97 8.18
C PHE A 115 -5.10 3.93 9.46
N VAL A 116 -4.45 4.01 10.63
CA VAL A 116 -5.11 4.11 11.94
C VAL A 116 -5.29 5.60 12.28
N PRO A 117 -6.53 6.14 12.32
CA PRO A 117 -6.77 7.53 12.72
C PRO A 117 -6.56 7.73 14.24
N ARG A 118 -6.32 8.99 14.68
CA ARG A 118 -6.17 9.31 16.12
C ARG A 118 -7.47 9.20 16.92
N ASN A 119 -8.61 9.57 16.33
CA ASN A 119 -9.90 9.60 17.03
C ASN A 119 -10.70 8.34 16.69
N GLU A 120 -11.26 7.71 17.72
CA GLU A 120 -12.09 6.49 17.61
C GLU A 120 -13.47 6.73 16.99
N THR A 121 -13.94 7.99 16.95
CA THR A 121 -15.23 8.32 16.33
C THR A 121 -15.09 8.40 14.83
N THR A 122 -15.35 7.27 14.17
CA THR A 122 -15.42 7.18 12.71
C THR A 122 -16.76 7.70 12.23
N GLU A 123 -16.79 8.78 11.45
CA GLU A 123 -18.04 9.29 10.85
C GLU A 123 -18.57 8.37 9.73
N SER A 124 -17.77 7.39 9.31
CA SER A 124 -18.14 6.37 8.33
C SER A 124 -17.69 4.98 8.78
N SER A 125 -18.55 4.27 9.52
CA SER A 125 -18.27 2.91 10.02
C SER A 125 -17.99 1.91 8.90
N ASN A 126 -18.59 2.10 7.72
CA ASN A 126 -18.37 1.26 6.55
C ASN A 126 -16.92 1.27 6.04
N ASN A 127 -16.13 2.31 6.36
CA ASN A 127 -14.74 2.44 5.96
C ASN A 127 -13.76 2.06 7.08
N THR A 128 -14.24 1.41 8.15
CA THR A 128 -13.41 1.02 9.30
C THR A 128 -13.39 -0.49 9.45
N LEU A 129 -12.20 -1.06 9.51
CA LEU A 129 -11.96 -2.46 9.83
C LEU A 129 -11.28 -2.58 11.18
N ARG A 130 -11.76 -3.51 12.01
CA ARG A 130 -11.17 -3.82 13.31
C ARG A 130 -10.33 -5.08 13.23
N PHE A 131 -9.07 -4.98 13.61
CA PHE A 131 -8.15 -6.11 13.67
C PHE A 131 -7.61 -6.29 15.08
N ARG A 132 -7.35 -7.53 15.49
CA ARG A 132 -6.55 -7.83 16.67
C ARG A 132 -5.28 -8.55 16.22
N LEU A 133 -4.14 -7.88 16.33
CA LEU A 133 -2.84 -8.37 15.86
C LEU A 133 -1.84 -8.22 17.01
N TYR A 134 -1.16 -9.31 17.37
CA TYR A 134 -0.12 -9.31 18.40
C TYR A 134 -0.57 -8.62 19.71
N GLY A 135 -1.71 -9.04 20.25
CA GLY A 135 -2.28 -8.55 21.51
C GLY A 135 -2.95 -7.18 21.45
N LYS A 136 -2.83 -6.45 20.33
CA LYS A 136 -3.34 -5.09 20.17
C LYS A 136 -4.52 -5.02 19.20
N ASN A 137 -5.54 -4.26 19.59
CA ASN A 137 -6.66 -3.90 18.71
C ASN A 137 -6.28 -2.69 17.85
N TYR A 138 -6.65 -2.74 16.58
CA TYR A 138 -6.44 -1.69 15.60
C TYR A 138 -7.76 -1.38 14.90
N ASP A 139 -8.23 -0.15 15.05
CA ASP A 139 -9.35 0.40 14.27
C ASP A 139 -8.75 1.11 13.05
N VAL A 140 -8.77 0.43 11.91
CA VAL A 140 -8.09 0.84 10.68
C VAL A 140 -9.11 1.45 9.73
N TYR A 141 -8.92 2.72 9.35
CA TYR A 141 -9.62 3.31 8.22
C TYR A 141 -9.05 2.74 6.92
N THR A 142 -9.91 2.31 6.00
CA THR A 142 -9.54 1.86 4.67
C THR A 142 -10.59 2.24 3.64
N HIS A 143 -10.15 2.75 2.50
CA HIS A 143 -11.01 2.99 1.36
C HIS A 143 -10.30 2.66 0.04
N SER A 144 -11.07 2.15 -0.93
CA SER A 144 -10.60 1.84 -2.28
C SER A 144 -11.43 2.62 -3.30
N PHE A 145 -10.78 3.55 -4.00
CA PHE A 145 -11.38 4.33 -5.07
C PHE A 145 -11.28 3.54 -6.38
N LEU A 146 -12.29 2.73 -6.68
CA LEU A 146 -12.43 2.08 -7.98
C LEU A 146 -12.52 3.12 -9.10
N CYS A 147 -11.97 2.84 -10.27
CA CYS A 147 -11.79 3.76 -11.41
C CYS A 147 -10.74 4.87 -11.22
N TYR A 148 -10.16 5.02 -10.03
CA TYR A 148 -9.11 6.00 -9.74
C TYR A 148 -7.70 5.42 -9.71
N GLY A 149 -7.52 4.20 -10.24
CA GLY A 149 -6.20 3.76 -10.67
C GLY A 149 -5.74 4.58 -11.89
N LYS A 150 -4.43 4.66 -12.12
CA LYS A 150 -3.88 5.61 -13.11
C LYS A 150 -4.40 5.38 -14.53
N ASP A 151 -4.59 4.12 -14.94
CA ASP A 151 -5.01 3.79 -16.31
C ASP A 151 -6.48 4.16 -16.51
N GLN A 152 -7.33 3.80 -15.54
CA GLN A 152 -8.75 4.14 -15.58
C GLN A 152 -9.00 5.65 -15.42
N ALA A 153 -8.19 6.35 -14.62
CA ALA A 153 -8.23 7.80 -14.54
C ALA A 153 -7.86 8.47 -15.87
N LEU A 154 -6.87 7.92 -16.59
CA LEU A 154 -6.51 8.40 -17.93
C LEU A 154 -7.67 8.21 -18.92
N LEU A 155 -8.29 7.02 -18.96
CA LEU A 155 -9.44 6.75 -19.83
C LEU A 155 -10.63 7.68 -19.51
N GLN A 156 -10.89 7.92 -18.23
CA GLN A 156 -11.91 8.89 -17.80
C GLN A 156 -11.60 10.31 -18.29
N LYS A 157 -10.34 10.76 -18.16
CA LYS A 157 -9.91 12.06 -18.65
C LYS A 157 -10.11 12.17 -20.17
N LEU A 158 -9.64 11.18 -20.91
CA LEU A 158 -9.72 11.14 -22.38
C LEU A 158 -11.18 11.11 -22.85
N SER A 159 -12.03 10.30 -22.21
CA SER A 159 -13.46 10.22 -22.53
C SER A 159 -14.17 11.55 -22.30
N LYS A 160 -13.78 12.26 -21.24
CA LYS A 160 -14.29 13.61 -20.97
C LYS A 160 -13.81 14.63 -22.00
N ASP A 161 -12.52 14.63 -22.31
CA ASP A 161 -11.90 15.59 -23.23
C ASP A 161 -12.32 15.37 -24.69
N LEU A 162 -12.82 14.17 -25.02
CA LEU A 162 -13.37 13.84 -26.33
C LEU A 162 -14.70 14.56 -26.60
N GLN A 163 -15.45 14.94 -25.56
CA GLN A 163 -16.78 15.54 -25.71
C GLN A 163 -16.71 16.86 -26.49
N GLY A 164 -17.44 16.92 -27.61
CA GLY A 164 -17.47 18.12 -28.47
C GLY A 164 -16.28 18.25 -29.43
N THR A 165 -15.53 17.17 -29.66
CA THR A 165 -14.42 17.13 -30.62
C THR A 165 -14.73 16.26 -31.84
N ASN A 166 -13.99 16.46 -32.93
CA ASN A 166 -14.11 15.65 -34.16
C ASN A 166 -13.18 14.41 -34.14
N GLY A 167 -13.14 13.68 -33.02
CA GLY A 167 -12.30 12.48 -32.88
C GLY A 167 -10.79 12.74 -32.69
N THR A 168 -10.40 13.98 -32.38
CA THR A 168 -9.01 14.34 -32.08
C THR A 168 -8.92 15.07 -30.74
N ILE A 169 -8.12 14.54 -29.82
CA ILE A 169 -7.88 15.11 -28.49
C ILE A 169 -6.49 15.74 -28.47
N ARG A 170 -6.40 17.06 -28.28
CA ARG A 170 -5.12 17.75 -28.03
C ARG A 170 -4.84 17.74 -26.54
N ASP A 171 -3.99 16.82 -26.11
CA ASP A 171 -3.89 16.47 -24.69
C ASP A 171 -2.59 17.03 -24.06
N PRO A 172 -2.69 17.87 -23.02
CA PRO A 172 -1.52 18.44 -22.34
C PRO A 172 -0.74 17.47 -21.45
N CYS A 173 -1.31 16.30 -21.15
CA CYS A 173 -0.67 15.26 -20.34
C CYS A 173 0.25 14.33 -21.14
N PHE A 174 0.28 14.47 -22.46
CA PHE A 174 1.21 13.77 -23.33
C PHE A 174 2.23 14.74 -23.94
N HIS A 175 3.43 14.23 -24.22
CA HIS A 175 4.56 15.00 -24.73
C HIS A 175 4.29 15.61 -26.10
N SER A 176 4.85 16.78 -26.37
CA SER A 176 4.71 17.42 -27.68
C SER A 176 5.29 16.52 -28.79
N GLY A 177 4.56 16.38 -29.89
CA GLY A 177 4.92 15.45 -30.97
C GLY A 177 4.46 14.00 -30.77
N TYR A 178 4.03 13.61 -29.57
CA TYR A 178 3.44 12.29 -29.34
C TYR A 178 2.08 12.17 -30.05
N ARG A 179 1.84 11.03 -30.70
CA ARG A 179 0.57 10.69 -31.33
C ARG A 179 0.20 9.26 -31.02
N ARG A 180 -1.07 9.02 -30.67
CA ARG A 180 -1.61 7.68 -30.46
C ARG A 180 -3.01 7.60 -31.01
N LYS A 181 -3.30 6.57 -31.79
CA LYS A 181 -4.66 6.20 -32.17
C LYS A 181 -5.20 5.16 -31.20
N MET A 182 -6.48 5.23 -30.89
CA MET A 182 -7.17 4.31 -29.99
C MET A 182 -8.55 3.99 -30.57
N ASN A 183 -8.98 2.74 -30.50
CA ASN A 183 -10.34 2.40 -30.89
C ASN A 183 -11.31 2.99 -29.87
N MET A 184 -12.48 3.38 -30.36
CA MET A 184 -13.55 3.86 -29.49
C MET A 184 -13.99 2.80 -28.49
N SER A 185 -14.02 1.52 -28.91
CA SER A 185 -14.31 0.39 -28.03
C SER A 185 -13.38 0.32 -26.83
N ASP A 186 -12.09 0.58 -27.02
CA ASP A 186 -11.08 0.45 -25.97
C ASP A 186 -11.18 1.61 -24.97
N LEU A 187 -11.69 2.77 -25.40
CA LEU A 187 -11.93 3.92 -24.54
C LEU A 187 -13.16 3.73 -23.63
N TYR A 188 -14.19 3.05 -24.14
CA TYR A 188 -15.44 2.77 -23.43
C TYR A 188 -15.55 1.34 -22.87
N GLU A 189 -14.49 0.54 -22.99
CA GLU A 189 -14.45 -0.86 -22.52
C GLU A 189 -14.74 -0.95 -21.02
N ALA A 190 -14.17 -0.05 -20.21
CA ALA A 190 -14.34 -0.12 -18.78
C ALA A 190 -15.60 0.65 -18.30
N PRO A 191 -16.33 0.14 -17.29
CA PRO A 191 -17.46 0.84 -16.67
C PRO A 191 -17.16 2.27 -16.19
N CYS A 192 -15.87 2.59 -15.98
CA CYS A 192 -15.38 3.87 -15.50
C CYS A 192 -15.68 5.05 -16.42
N THR A 193 -15.86 4.83 -17.73
CA THR A 193 -16.05 5.89 -18.73
C THR A 193 -17.50 6.07 -19.17
N ARG A 194 -18.41 5.15 -18.78
CA ARG A 194 -19.85 5.18 -19.16
C ARG A 194 -20.57 6.50 -18.82
N ARG A 195 -20.19 7.16 -17.73
CA ARG A 195 -20.74 8.48 -17.36
C ARG A 195 -20.45 9.58 -18.40
N PHE A 196 -19.50 9.36 -19.29
CA PHE A 196 -19.10 10.27 -20.36
C PHE A 196 -19.59 9.83 -21.75
N GLU A 197 -20.17 8.63 -21.86
CA GLU A 197 -20.68 8.02 -23.10
C GLU A 197 -22.00 8.68 -23.56
N ALA A 198 -22.86 9.04 -22.60
CA ALA A 198 -24.26 9.45 -22.82
C ALA A 198 -24.48 10.79 -23.54
N THR A 199 -23.42 11.50 -23.96
CA THR A 199 -23.56 12.83 -24.58
C THR A 199 -23.62 12.80 -26.10
N PHE A 200 -23.41 11.65 -26.77
CA PHE A 200 -23.40 11.55 -28.24
C PHE A 200 -24.11 10.28 -28.73
N PRO A 201 -25.37 10.36 -29.20
CA PRO A 201 -26.09 9.20 -29.77
C PRO A 201 -25.49 8.69 -31.09
N PHE A 202 -24.57 9.45 -31.70
CA PHE A 202 -23.79 9.05 -32.86
C PHE A 202 -22.37 9.56 -32.69
N LEU A 203 -21.44 8.67 -32.33
CA LEU A 203 -20.02 8.93 -32.43
C LEU A 203 -19.60 8.54 -33.85
N PRO A 204 -19.31 9.49 -34.75
CA PRO A 204 -19.15 9.21 -36.19
C PRO A 204 -17.78 8.60 -36.54
N PHE A 205 -16.95 8.26 -35.55
CA PHE A 205 -15.57 7.81 -35.74
C PHE A 205 -15.29 6.51 -34.98
N ALA A 206 -14.67 5.55 -35.67
CA ALA A 206 -14.24 4.28 -35.09
C ALA A 206 -12.96 4.42 -34.24
N GLU A 207 -12.15 5.44 -34.52
CA GLU A 207 -10.87 5.72 -33.85
C GLU A 207 -10.82 7.15 -33.33
N VAL A 208 -10.09 7.34 -32.24
CA VAL A 208 -9.74 8.63 -31.65
C VAL A 208 -8.23 8.85 -31.77
N GLU A 209 -7.80 10.02 -32.23
CA GLU A 209 -6.39 10.40 -32.26
C GLU A 209 -6.04 11.33 -31.07
N ILE A 210 -5.10 10.90 -30.25
CA ILE A 210 -4.52 11.70 -29.17
C ILE A 210 -3.27 12.39 -29.71
N ARG A 211 -3.18 13.71 -29.54
CA ARG A 211 -2.03 14.54 -29.93
C ARG A 211 -1.48 15.28 -28.72
N GLY A 212 -0.27 14.95 -28.30
CA GLY A 212 0.34 15.56 -27.12
C GLY A 212 0.75 17.02 -27.32
N THR A 213 0.56 17.84 -26.29
CA THR A 213 0.96 19.26 -26.28
C THR A 213 1.96 19.62 -25.17
N GLY A 214 2.21 18.72 -24.21
CA GLY A 214 3.29 18.83 -23.23
C GLY A 214 3.18 20.01 -22.28
N ASN A 215 2.07 20.11 -21.53
CA ASN A 215 1.84 21.22 -20.60
C ASN A 215 1.35 20.74 -19.23
N TYR A 216 2.26 20.65 -18.26
CA TYR A 216 1.96 20.21 -16.90
C TYR A 216 0.78 20.95 -16.24
N ARG A 217 0.72 22.29 -16.36
CA ARG A 217 -0.32 23.08 -15.68
C ARG A 217 -1.71 22.80 -16.24
N GLN A 218 -1.82 22.70 -17.56
CA GLN A 218 -3.08 22.34 -18.23
C GLN A 218 -3.43 20.87 -17.94
N CYS A 219 -2.45 19.97 -17.94
CA CYS A 219 -2.63 18.58 -17.56
C CYS A 219 -3.21 18.46 -16.14
N ARG A 220 -2.58 19.12 -15.17
CA ARG A 220 -3.07 19.15 -13.78
C ARG A 220 -4.49 19.68 -13.69
N ARG A 221 -4.83 20.77 -14.40
CA ARG A 221 -6.21 21.30 -14.42
C ARG A 221 -7.20 20.28 -14.96
N SER A 222 -6.89 19.58 -16.06
CA SER A 222 -7.76 18.54 -16.62
C SER A 222 -7.97 17.37 -15.65
N ILE A 223 -6.90 16.93 -14.96
CA ILE A 223 -6.96 15.85 -13.97
C ILE A 223 -7.81 16.24 -12.75
N LEU A 224 -7.68 17.46 -12.24
CA LEU A 224 -8.42 17.91 -11.06
C LEU A 224 -9.94 17.87 -11.27
N GLN A 225 -10.40 17.97 -12.52
CA GLN A 225 -11.83 17.85 -12.81
C GLN A 225 -12.39 16.42 -12.64
N LEU A 226 -11.53 15.41 -12.45
CA LEU A 226 -11.94 14.05 -12.13
C LEU A 226 -12.18 13.85 -10.62
N LEU A 227 -11.58 14.70 -9.78
CA LEU A 227 -11.64 14.65 -8.33
C LEU A 227 -12.70 15.64 -7.84
N ASN A 228 -13.94 15.20 -7.68
CA ASN A 228 -15.01 16.11 -7.24
C ASN A 228 -14.88 16.41 -5.74
N THR A 229 -14.53 17.64 -5.39
CA THR A 229 -14.43 18.11 -4.00
C THR A 229 -15.54 19.09 -3.62
N SER A 230 -16.58 19.26 -4.44
CA SER A 230 -17.62 20.28 -4.23
C SER A 230 -18.63 19.92 -3.13
N TYR A 231 -18.74 18.63 -2.78
CA TYR A 231 -19.70 18.13 -1.80
C TYR A 231 -19.01 17.19 -0.82
N CYS A 232 -19.23 17.43 0.48
CA CYS A 232 -18.76 16.56 1.55
C CYS A 232 -19.83 16.49 2.66
N PRO A 233 -20.43 15.30 2.91
CA PRO A 233 -21.43 15.13 3.98
C PRO A 233 -20.82 14.84 5.36
N TYR A 234 -19.49 14.89 5.48
CA TYR A 234 -18.72 14.58 6.69
C TYR A 234 -17.89 15.79 7.13
N SER A 235 -17.20 15.71 8.27
CA SER A 235 -16.28 16.76 8.73
C SER A 235 -15.12 17.02 7.75
N SER A 236 -14.66 15.96 7.09
CA SER A 236 -13.63 16.02 6.06
C SER A 236 -13.85 14.88 5.06
N CYS A 237 -13.64 15.19 3.78
CA CYS A 237 -13.69 14.21 2.71
C CYS A 237 -12.42 14.25 1.90
N SER A 238 -12.10 13.13 1.29
CA SER A 238 -11.13 13.05 0.21
C SER A 238 -11.70 13.74 -1.06
N PHE A 239 -12.35 12.96 -1.93
CA PHE A 239 -13.10 13.41 -3.08
C PHE A 239 -14.34 12.51 -3.27
N ASN A 240 -15.27 12.95 -4.12
CA ASN A 240 -16.58 12.34 -4.36
C ASN A 240 -17.42 12.14 -3.10
N GLY A 241 -17.30 13.03 -2.11
CA GLY A 241 -18.04 12.95 -0.85
C GLY A 241 -17.63 11.77 0.05
N ILE A 242 -16.47 11.15 -0.18
CA ILE A 242 -15.98 10.05 0.63
C ILE A 242 -15.23 10.58 1.85
N PHE A 243 -15.71 10.23 3.04
CA PHE A 243 -15.08 10.56 4.33
C PHE A 243 -13.59 10.24 4.32
N LEU A 244 -12.76 11.16 4.79
CA LEU A 244 -11.34 10.92 5.03
C LEU A 244 -10.97 11.50 6.41
N PRO A 245 -10.59 10.66 7.39
CA PRO A 245 -10.10 11.15 8.67
C PRO A 245 -8.87 12.05 8.51
N PRO A 246 -8.59 12.96 9.46
CA PRO A 246 -7.33 13.69 9.48
C PRO A 246 -6.14 12.75 9.39
N LEU A 247 -5.22 13.05 8.47
CA LEU A 247 -4.02 12.24 8.27
C LEU A 247 -3.16 12.23 9.54
N GLN A 248 -2.64 11.06 9.89
CA GLN A 248 -1.73 10.87 11.03
C GLN A 248 -0.60 9.91 10.67
N GLY A 249 0.59 10.21 11.20
CA GLY A 249 1.76 9.33 11.12
C GLY A 249 2.41 9.35 9.74
N ASN A 250 3.28 8.35 9.54
CA ASN A 250 4.01 8.13 8.29
C ASN A 250 3.22 7.21 7.37
N PHE A 251 3.37 7.37 6.05
CA PHE A 251 2.70 6.59 5.02
C PHE A 251 3.73 5.96 4.09
N GLY A 252 3.58 4.68 3.79
CA GLY A 252 4.29 4.05 2.69
C GLY A 252 3.45 4.08 1.41
N ALA A 253 3.99 4.68 0.36
CA ALA A 253 3.39 4.71 -0.96
C ALA A 253 4.10 3.73 -1.90
N PHE A 254 3.38 2.73 -2.40
CA PHE A 254 3.95 1.60 -3.16
C PHE A 254 3.20 1.37 -4.48
N SER A 255 3.54 0.29 -5.19
CA SER A 255 3.05 0.00 -6.54
C SER A 255 3.34 1.15 -7.51
N ALA A 256 2.36 1.65 -8.27
CA ALA A 256 2.60 2.71 -9.25
C ALA A 256 2.99 4.05 -8.60
N PHE A 257 2.67 4.29 -7.32
CA PHE A 257 3.22 5.47 -6.62
C PHE A 257 4.75 5.42 -6.62
N TYR A 258 5.33 4.26 -6.27
CA TYR A 258 6.78 4.08 -6.21
C TYR A 258 7.40 4.13 -7.62
N TYR A 259 6.96 3.29 -8.55
CA TYR A 259 7.63 3.16 -9.86
C TYR A 259 7.59 4.45 -10.69
N VAL A 260 6.50 5.22 -10.60
CA VAL A 260 6.40 6.51 -11.31
C VAL A 260 7.30 7.55 -10.66
N MET A 261 7.29 7.65 -9.33
CA MET A 261 8.13 8.61 -8.62
C MET A 261 9.61 8.27 -8.70
N GLU A 262 9.97 6.99 -8.70
CA GLU A 262 11.34 6.51 -8.90
C GLU A 262 11.85 6.91 -10.29
N PHE A 263 11.07 6.64 -11.35
CA PHE A 263 11.43 7.02 -12.72
C PHE A 263 11.67 8.54 -12.85
N LEU A 264 10.83 9.35 -12.22
CA LEU A 264 10.94 10.81 -12.26
C LEU A 264 11.99 11.37 -11.29
N ASN A 265 12.66 10.51 -10.52
CA ASN A 265 13.60 10.88 -9.46
C ASN A 265 12.97 11.81 -8.39
N LEU A 266 11.75 11.48 -7.98
CA LEU A 266 10.90 12.22 -7.05
C LEU A 266 10.58 11.44 -5.76
N THR A 267 11.41 10.46 -5.40
CA THR A 267 11.25 9.67 -4.16
C THR A 267 11.86 10.32 -2.91
N SER A 268 12.51 11.49 -3.05
CA SER A 268 13.18 12.21 -1.96
C SER A 268 12.18 12.79 -0.93
N GLU A 269 12.53 12.65 0.36
CA GLU A 269 11.70 13.01 1.51
C GLU A 269 11.89 14.47 2.00
N GLU A 270 12.59 15.31 1.23
CA GLU A 270 12.89 16.69 1.64
C GLU A 270 11.64 17.59 1.70
N GLN A 271 11.55 18.51 2.66
CA GLN A 271 10.47 19.51 2.72
C GLN A 271 10.39 20.43 1.49
N SER A 272 11.51 20.64 0.79
CA SER A 272 11.56 21.38 -0.48
C SER A 272 10.98 20.60 -1.67
N ALA A 273 10.60 19.33 -1.46
CA ALA A 273 10.14 18.41 -2.50
C ALA A 273 8.95 18.98 -3.28
N HIS A 274 8.01 19.70 -2.67
CA HIS A 274 6.82 20.16 -3.40
C HIS A 274 7.16 21.07 -4.60
N LYS A 275 7.99 22.11 -4.39
CA LYS A 275 8.41 23.01 -5.48
C LYS A 275 9.33 22.28 -6.47
N LYS A 276 10.21 21.42 -5.98
CA LYS A 276 11.12 20.61 -6.79
C LYS A 276 10.35 19.66 -7.71
N MET A 277 9.35 18.95 -7.20
CA MET A 277 8.49 18.04 -7.94
C MET A 277 7.70 18.75 -9.04
N ILE A 278 7.06 19.88 -8.72
CA ILE A 278 6.34 20.68 -9.73
C ILE A 278 7.30 21.08 -10.86
N ASN A 279 8.48 21.61 -10.52
CA ASN A 279 9.48 22.01 -11.51
C ASN A 279 9.99 20.82 -12.35
N THR A 280 10.23 19.67 -11.72
CA THR A 280 10.65 18.44 -12.42
C THR A 280 9.57 17.99 -13.40
N LEU A 281 8.30 17.97 -12.99
CA LEU A 281 7.19 17.60 -13.87
C LEU A 281 6.95 18.63 -14.98
N GLU A 282 7.03 19.93 -14.69
CA GLU A 282 6.94 20.99 -15.70
C GLU A 282 8.01 20.79 -16.78
N LYS A 283 9.25 20.51 -16.38
CA LYS A 283 10.36 20.22 -17.30
C LYS A 283 10.20 18.90 -18.03
N PHE A 284 9.73 17.85 -17.36
CA PHE A 284 9.58 16.53 -17.97
C PHE A 284 8.45 16.54 -19.02
N CYS A 285 7.27 17.06 -18.66
CA CYS A 285 6.11 17.13 -19.54
C CYS A 285 6.34 18.00 -20.79
N SER A 286 7.18 19.04 -20.70
CA SER A 286 7.44 19.94 -21.83
C SER A 286 8.45 19.39 -22.85
N ARG A 287 9.16 18.29 -22.53
CA ARG A 287 10.10 17.67 -23.47
C ARG A 287 9.37 17.09 -24.69
N PRO A 288 9.89 17.30 -25.91
CA PRO A 288 9.40 16.63 -27.10
C PRO A 288 9.49 15.11 -27.00
N TRP A 289 8.56 14.43 -27.64
CA TRP A 289 8.50 12.97 -27.63
C TRP A 289 9.76 12.32 -28.22
N GLU A 290 10.29 12.87 -29.32
CA GLU A 290 11.52 12.40 -29.97
C GLU A 290 12.72 12.43 -29.01
N GLU A 291 12.85 13.50 -28.24
CA GLU A 291 13.91 13.64 -27.24
C GLU A 291 13.83 12.53 -26.18
N LEU A 292 12.62 12.22 -25.70
CA LEU A 292 12.42 11.15 -24.74
C LEU A 292 12.74 9.77 -25.32
N GLN A 293 12.41 9.52 -26.58
CA GLN A 293 12.76 8.27 -27.24
C GLN A 293 14.28 8.09 -27.34
N MET A 294 15.03 9.18 -27.55
CA MET A 294 16.49 9.14 -27.58
C MET A 294 17.09 8.85 -26.19
N TYR A 295 16.62 9.52 -25.13
CA TYR A 295 17.20 9.36 -23.79
C TYR A 295 16.71 8.11 -23.04
N PHE A 296 15.50 7.64 -23.34
CA PHE A 296 14.84 6.57 -22.59
C PHE A 296 14.35 5.42 -23.50
N GLY A 297 15.02 5.19 -24.64
CA GLY A 297 14.60 4.20 -25.65
C GLY A 297 14.49 2.75 -25.16
N GLU A 298 15.14 2.40 -24.03
CA GLU A 298 14.99 1.08 -23.39
C GLU A 298 13.66 0.92 -22.64
N VAL A 299 13.03 2.01 -22.25
CA VAL A 299 11.73 2.00 -21.57
C VAL A 299 10.63 1.77 -22.59
N LYS A 300 9.78 0.76 -22.36
CA LYS A 300 8.65 0.47 -23.26
C LYS A 300 7.79 1.72 -23.42
N GLU A 301 7.49 2.06 -24.67
CA GLU A 301 6.71 3.25 -25.03
C GLU A 301 5.40 3.39 -24.25
N LYS A 302 4.70 2.28 -23.99
CA LYS A 302 3.45 2.27 -23.21
C LYS A 302 3.60 2.86 -21.80
N TYR A 303 4.78 2.77 -21.19
CA TYR A 303 5.07 3.39 -19.89
C TYR A 303 5.63 4.79 -20.08
N LEU A 304 6.58 4.95 -21.01
CA LEU A 304 7.28 6.22 -21.23
C LEU A 304 6.31 7.36 -21.59
N SER A 305 5.35 7.08 -22.49
CA SER A 305 4.35 8.06 -22.94
C SER A 305 3.39 8.52 -21.84
N GLU A 306 3.25 7.74 -20.75
CA GLU A 306 2.28 7.99 -19.70
C GLU A 306 2.88 8.62 -18.43
N TYR A 307 4.20 8.81 -18.33
CA TYR A 307 4.81 9.33 -17.11
C TYR A 307 4.45 10.79 -16.81
N CYS A 308 4.25 11.62 -17.84
CA CYS A 308 3.78 12.99 -17.62
C CYS A 308 2.38 13.00 -16.99
N PHE A 309 1.44 12.24 -17.56
CA PHE A 309 0.12 12.04 -16.97
C PHE A 309 0.22 11.43 -15.56
N SER A 310 0.92 10.31 -15.41
CA SER A 310 0.95 9.53 -14.17
C SER A 310 1.57 10.30 -13.01
N GLY A 311 2.68 11.01 -13.25
CA GLY A 311 3.31 11.85 -12.24
C GLY A 311 2.42 13.03 -11.82
N THR A 312 1.78 13.68 -12.80
CA THR A 312 0.82 14.76 -12.53
C THR A 312 -0.41 14.25 -11.78
N TYR A 313 -0.90 13.05 -12.14
CA TYR A 313 -2.05 12.40 -11.51
C TYR A 313 -1.76 12.04 -10.06
N ILE A 314 -0.60 11.46 -9.77
CA ILE A 314 -0.17 11.15 -8.41
C ILE A 314 -0.11 12.42 -7.55
N LEU A 315 0.50 13.51 -8.05
CA LEU A 315 0.53 14.75 -7.28
C LEU A 315 -0.87 15.32 -7.04
N ALA A 316 -1.75 15.31 -8.05
CA ALA A 316 -3.13 15.76 -7.86
C ALA A 316 -3.86 14.87 -6.83
N LEU A 317 -3.71 13.55 -6.91
CA LEU A 317 -4.34 12.62 -5.99
C LEU A 317 -3.84 12.82 -4.55
N LEU A 318 -2.53 12.88 -4.33
CA LEU A 318 -1.95 13.03 -2.98
C LEU A 318 -2.28 14.40 -2.37
N LEU A 319 -2.12 15.48 -3.14
CA LEU A 319 -2.27 16.84 -2.62
C LEU A 319 -3.74 17.29 -2.54
N ASN A 320 -4.55 16.98 -3.56
CA ASN A 320 -5.93 17.46 -3.67
C ASN A 320 -6.97 16.39 -3.33
N GLY A 321 -6.65 15.10 -3.52
CA GLY A 321 -7.56 14.00 -3.18
C GLY A 321 -7.39 13.52 -1.74
N TYR A 322 -6.15 13.31 -1.29
CA TYR A 322 -5.84 12.82 0.06
C TYR A 322 -5.40 13.92 1.03
N HIS A 323 -5.32 15.17 0.56
CA HIS A 323 -5.00 16.35 1.38
C HIS A 323 -3.62 16.32 2.06
N PHE A 324 -2.64 15.65 1.46
CA PHE A 324 -1.25 15.83 1.89
C PHE A 324 -0.80 17.26 1.57
N THR A 325 -0.57 18.05 2.61
CA THR A 325 0.00 19.41 2.51
C THR A 325 1.52 19.36 2.37
N ALA A 326 2.15 20.52 2.09
CA ALA A 326 3.61 20.64 2.09
C ALA A 326 4.26 20.18 3.41
N GLU A 327 3.56 20.32 4.53
CA GLU A 327 4.06 19.91 5.85
C GLU A 327 3.97 18.39 6.05
N SER A 328 2.87 17.77 5.64
CA SER A 328 2.66 16.32 5.74
C SER A 328 3.34 15.52 4.62
N TRP A 329 3.82 16.18 3.56
CA TRP A 329 4.50 15.51 2.44
C TRP A 329 5.71 14.69 2.88
N LYS A 330 6.48 15.22 3.84
CA LYS A 330 7.65 14.53 4.43
C LYS A 330 7.31 13.20 5.11
N ASN A 331 6.03 12.97 5.41
CA ASN A 331 5.55 11.74 6.03
C ASN A 331 5.25 10.66 4.97
N ILE A 332 5.34 10.97 3.66
CA ILE A 332 5.17 10.00 2.59
C ILE A 332 6.53 9.41 2.21
N HIS A 333 6.64 8.09 2.34
CA HIS A 333 7.82 7.33 1.97
C HIS A 333 7.49 6.44 0.77
N PHE A 334 8.11 6.67 -0.38
CA PHE A 334 7.89 5.85 -1.57
C PHE A 334 8.69 4.54 -1.47
N MET A 335 8.00 3.40 -1.45
CA MET A 335 8.60 2.10 -1.14
C MET A 335 8.35 1.06 -2.24
N GLY A 336 9.42 0.57 -2.88
CA GLY A 336 9.35 -0.57 -3.78
C GLY A 336 9.53 -1.89 -3.05
N LYS A 337 10.56 -1.97 -2.20
CA LYS A 337 10.89 -3.15 -1.39
C LYS A 337 11.29 -2.75 0.02
N VAL A 338 10.95 -3.59 0.99
CA VAL A 338 11.44 -3.52 2.36
C VAL A 338 12.04 -4.88 2.72
N ARG A 339 13.29 -4.90 3.20
CA ARG A 339 14.04 -6.15 3.49
C ARG A 339 13.99 -7.15 2.32
N SER A 340 14.25 -6.66 1.10
CA SER A 340 14.23 -7.44 -0.16
C SER A 340 12.86 -8.00 -0.58
N THR A 341 11.79 -7.72 0.17
CA THR A 341 10.42 -8.14 -0.14
C THR A 341 9.66 -6.98 -0.77
N SER A 342 8.98 -7.22 -1.89
CA SER A 342 8.14 -6.20 -2.54
C SER A 342 6.99 -5.78 -1.64
N VAL A 343 6.72 -4.48 -1.57
CA VAL A 343 5.58 -3.94 -0.82
C VAL A 343 4.33 -4.03 -1.69
N GLY A 344 3.26 -4.57 -1.13
CA GLY A 344 1.97 -4.80 -1.78
C GLY A 344 1.06 -5.62 -0.88
N TRP A 345 -0.16 -5.93 -1.32
CA TRP A 345 -1.14 -6.65 -0.48
C TRP A 345 -0.84 -8.15 -0.31
N THR A 346 -0.03 -8.75 -1.18
CA THR A 346 0.11 -10.22 -1.26
C THR A 346 0.71 -10.86 -0.01
N LEU A 347 1.65 -10.19 0.68
CA LEU A 347 2.26 -10.75 1.89
C LEU A 347 1.25 -10.76 3.05
N GLY A 348 0.55 -9.65 3.28
CA GLY A 348 -0.49 -9.54 4.29
C GLY A 348 -1.64 -10.51 4.04
N TYR A 349 -1.98 -10.74 2.77
CA TYR A 349 -2.94 -11.77 2.36
C TYR A 349 -2.47 -13.16 2.76
N MET A 350 -1.24 -13.53 2.40
CA MET A 350 -0.65 -14.81 2.76
C MET A 350 -0.60 -15.00 4.28
N LEU A 351 -0.08 -14.01 5.01
CA LEU A 351 0.05 -14.03 6.47
C LEU A 351 -1.28 -14.26 7.19
N ASN A 352 -2.37 -13.67 6.68
CA ASN A 352 -3.70 -13.89 7.24
C ASN A 352 -4.21 -15.31 6.90
N LEU A 353 -4.15 -15.72 5.63
CA LEU A 353 -4.70 -17.02 5.22
C LEU A 353 -3.95 -18.23 5.76
N THR A 354 -2.67 -18.07 6.11
CA THR A 354 -1.88 -19.10 6.79
C THR A 354 -1.93 -19.00 8.31
N ASN A 355 -2.80 -18.15 8.88
CA ASN A 355 -2.90 -17.87 10.32
C ASN A 355 -1.54 -17.55 10.99
N MET A 356 -0.63 -16.92 10.24
CA MET A 356 0.71 -16.56 10.73
C MET A 356 0.75 -15.22 11.47
N ILE A 357 -0.37 -14.49 11.51
CA ILE A 357 -0.52 -13.31 12.35
C ILE A 357 -1.32 -13.71 13.59
N PRO A 358 -0.66 -13.96 14.73
CA PRO A 358 -1.36 -14.31 15.95
C PRO A 358 -2.14 -13.10 16.48
N SER A 359 -3.32 -13.36 17.04
CA SER A 359 -4.12 -12.32 17.69
C SER A 359 -3.52 -11.85 19.01
N GLU A 360 -2.77 -12.71 19.72
CA GLU A 360 -2.05 -12.37 20.95
C GLU A 360 -0.54 -12.36 20.71
N GLU A 361 0.21 -11.60 21.51
CA GLU A 361 1.67 -11.73 21.49
C GLU A 361 2.06 -13.15 21.94
N PRO A 362 2.98 -13.83 21.23
CA PRO A 362 3.51 -15.10 21.72
C PRO A 362 4.19 -14.87 23.07
N LEU A 363 4.02 -15.80 24.02
CA LEU A 363 4.64 -15.70 25.34
C LEU A 363 6.16 -15.51 25.19
N SER A 364 6.66 -14.31 25.49
CA SER A 364 8.09 -14.05 25.58
C SER A 364 8.60 -14.59 26.91
N THR A 365 9.64 -15.44 26.87
CA THR A 365 10.36 -15.82 28.09
C THR A 365 10.98 -14.58 28.71
N PRO A 366 10.75 -14.28 30.00
CA PRO A 366 11.16 -13.02 30.63
C PRO A 366 12.68 -12.83 30.69
N LEU A 367 13.43 -13.93 30.55
CA LEU A 367 14.88 -13.95 30.56
C LEU A 367 15.37 -14.69 29.32
N SER A 368 16.45 -14.20 28.72
CA SER A 368 17.19 -15.02 27.77
C SER A 368 17.70 -16.28 28.49
N HIS A 369 17.81 -17.39 27.77
CA HIS A 369 18.28 -18.65 28.37
C HIS A 369 19.61 -18.47 29.11
N SER A 370 20.54 -17.68 28.56
CA SER A 370 21.82 -17.39 29.21
C SER A 370 21.68 -16.55 30.47
N THR A 371 20.83 -15.51 30.47
CA THR A 371 20.57 -14.68 31.67
C THR A 371 19.88 -15.48 32.77
N TYR A 372 18.93 -16.34 32.41
CA TYR A 372 18.24 -17.22 33.34
C TYR A 372 19.23 -18.18 34.01
N VAL A 373 20.07 -18.86 33.23
CA VAL A 373 21.10 -19.77 33.75
C VAL A 373 22.08 -19.03 34.66
N PHE A 374 22.53 -17.84 34.25
CA PHE A 374 23.42 -17.01 35.07
C PHE A 374 22.81 -16.65 36.42
N LEU A 375 21.56 -16.16 36.45
CA LEU A 375 20.86 -15.82 37.69
C LEU A 375 20.65 -17.03 38.59
N MET A 376 20.27 -18.18 38.02
CA MET A 376 20.11 -19.42 38.77
C MET A 376 21.43 -19.83 39.45
N VAL A 377 22.56 -19.74 38.75
CA VAL A 377 23.89 -20.04 39.32
C VAL A 377 24.26 -19.03 40.41
N LEU A 378 24.05 -17.74 40.16
CA LEU A 378 24.36 -16.67 41.11
C LEU A 378 23.57 -16.82 42.42
N PHE A 379 22.25 -17.02 42.33
CA PHE A 379 21.40 -17.21 43.52
C PHE A 379 21.75 -18.50 44.27
N SER A 380 22.08 -19.58 43.55
CA SER A 380 22.53 -20.83 44.18
C SER A 380 23.82 -20.62 44.99
N LEU A 381 24.80 -19.89 44.43
CA LEU A 381 26.05 -19.58 45.11
C LEU A 381 25.83 -18.67 46.33
N MET A 382 24.98 -17.66 46.21
CA MET A 382 24.61 -16.79 47.35
C MET A 382 23.97 -17.59 48.47
N LEU A 383 23.08 -18.53 48.15
CA LEU A 383 22.40 -19.38 49.13
C LEU A 383 23.40 -20.30 49.85
N VAL A 384 24.36 -20.88 49.11
CA VAL A 384 25.47 -21.66 49.71
C VAL A 384 26.30 -20.79 50.65
N ILE A 385 26.65 -19.56 50.27
CA ILE A 385 27.40 -18.63 51.13
C ILE A 385 26.61 -18.31 52.41
N VAL A 386 25.31 -18.04 52.31
CA VAL A 386 24.45 -17.77 53.47
C VAL A 386 24.37 -18.98 54.39
N VAL A 387 24.25 -20.20 53.85
CA VAL A 387 24.26 -21.43 54.64
C VAL A 387 25.60 -21.64 55.34
N ILE A 388 26.73 -21.41 54.65
CA ILE A 388 28.06 -21.50 55.23
C ILE A 388 28.22 -20.49 56.38
N ILE A 389 27.84 -19.23 56.15
CA ILE A 389 27.88 -18.18 57.18
C ILE A 389 26.99 -18.56 58.38
N GLY A 390 25.78 -19.06 58.12
CA GLY A 390 24.87 -19.55 59.16
C GLY A 390 25.52 -20.66 59.98
N ILE A 391 26.08 -21.68 59.33
CA ILE A 391 26.80 -22.77 60.01
C ILE A 391 27.95 -22.21 60.86
N PHE A 392 28.76 -21.29 60.35
CA PHE A 392 29.86 -20.67 61.13
C PHE A 392 29.37 -19.89 62.35
N ILE A 393 28.25 -19.17 62.25
CA ILE A 393 27.65 -18.43 63.36
C ILE A 393 27.07 -19.39 64.41
N PHE A 394 26.38 -20.45 63.99
CA PHE A 394 25.74 -21.41 64.92
C PHE A 394 26.71 -22.44 65.50
N HIS A 395 27.81 -22.81 64.82
CA HIS A 395 28.83 -23.73 65.36
C HIS A 395 29.88 -23.07 66.26
N LYS A 396 29.93 -21.73 66.35
CA LYS A 396 30.80 -21.01 67.31
C LYS A 396 30.00 -20.13 68.27
N PRO A 397 29.23 -20.69 69.22
CA PRO A 397 28.52 -19.87 70.21
C PRO A 397 29.46 -19.14 71.19
N SER A 398 30.71 -19.62 71.38
CA SER A 398 31.56 -19.15 72.49
C SER A 398 32.34 -17.86 72.23
N TYR A 399 32.32 -17.30 71.01
CA TYR A 399 33.12 -16.11 70.68
C TYR A 399 32.31 -14.80 70.72
N PHE A 400 30.98 -14.85 70.60
CA PHE A 400 30.12 -13.66 70.60
C PHE A 400 29.48 -13.32 71.96
N TRP A 401 29.64 -14.18 72.97
CA TRP A 401 29.05 -14.01 74.31
C TRP A 401 30.08 -13.67 75.40
N LYS A 402 31.32 -13.30 75.04
CA LYS A 402 32.37 -13.03 76.04
C LYS A 402 32.50 -11.58 76.53
N ASP A 403 31.75 -10.63 75.98
CA ASP A 403 31.80 -9.21 76.38
C ASP A 403 30.45 -8.64 76.86
N MET A 404 29.55 -9.47 77.40
CA MET A 404 28.35 -9.00 78.11
C MET A 404 28.26 -9.58 79.53
N VAL A 405 29.16 -9.14 80.42
CA VAL A 405 28.93 -8.97 81.87
C VAL A 405 29.70 -7.76 82.35
#